data_AF-A0A3N7DRY1-F1
#
_entry.id   AF-A0A3N7DRY1-F1
#
_cell.length_a   1.000
_cell.length_b   1.000
_cell.length_c   1.000
_cell.angle_alpha   90.00
_cell.angle_beta   90.00
_cell.angle_gamma   90.00
#
_symmetry.space_group_name_H-M   'P 1'
#
loop_
_entity.id
_entity.type
_entity.pdbx_description
1 polymer ?
#
loop_
_entity_poly.entity_id
_entity_poly.type
_entity_poly.pdbx_seq_one_letter_code
_entity_poly.pdbx_strand_id
1 'polypeptide(L)'
;MNQLKISTRIAILIAFMALITFGIGWMGLNAASLSNNALRSTYNDQMVPVGDVSTIQRLVVTNLLDTSLVFMVPKPEFVDGQIAKIEQRIGEVTALWKKYLATNLADEEKKLASQFEKSRGIFVNEGLRPLLAEMKAGNMDSARDMAMKKVAPLFQQAMKDSDALIKFQYTLATNNFEESNAIFENRRNLSIAALVLSALAAAIFGWFLIRGIKQSIDQAVVVSRAVASGDLTKSIDSVGKDEVSEVLKALAEMQGNLTQIVSRVRLGADAVSTASAEIAQGNHDLSARTESQASSLEETAASMEELSSTVRLNADNAQAGNQLAQSASSVAVQGGEVVSQVVDTMKGINDSSRKIADIISVIDGIAFQTNIL
;
A
#
# COMPACT_ATOMS: atom_id res chain seq x y z
N MET A 1 -2.42 16.97 -3.44
CA MET A 1 -2.32 15.90 -2.43
C MET A 1 -1.21 14.86 -2.70
N ASN A 2 -0.58 14.81 -3.88
CA ASN A 2 0.41 13.78 -4.25
C ASN A 2 1.82 13.91 -3.63
N GLN A 3 2.01 14.79 -2.65
CA GLN A 3 3.31 14.99 -1.98
C GLN A 3 3.42 14.30 -0.62
N LEU A 4 2.32 13.78 -0.10
CA LEU A 4 2.30 13.07 1.18
C LEU A 4 2.26 11.56 0.94
N LYS A 5 2.97 10.81 1.77
CA LYS A 5 2.88 9.34 1.83
C LYS A 5 1.43 8.87 2.01
N ILE A 6 1.07 7.75 1.39
CA ILE A 6 -0.24 7.09 1.49
C ILE A 6 -0.54 6.81 2.97
N SER A 7 0.44 6.28 3.69
CA SER A 7 0.36 6.06 5.14
C SER A 7 -0.03 7.33 5.90
N THR A 8 0.58 8.49 5.59
CA THR A 8 0.24 9.79 6.19
C THR A 8 -1.16 10.24 5.82
N ARG A 9 -1.61 10.07 4.57
CA ARG A 9 -2.98 10.44 4.15
C ARG A 9 -4.04 9.61 4.89
N ILE A 10 -3.80 8.31 5.04
CA ILE A 10 -4.69 7.40 5.78
C ILE A 10 -4.70 7.77 7.27
N ALA A 11 -3.53 8.04 7.87
CA ALA A 11 -3.44 8.45 9.27
C ALA A 11 -4.20 9.76 9.53
N ILE A 12 -4.09 10.75 8.64
CA ILE A 12 -4.86 12.01 8.72
C ILE A 12 -6.36 11.76 8.65
N LEU A 13 -6.82 10.93 7.70
CA LEU A 13 -8.24 10.55 7.59
C LEU A 13 -8.73 9.90 8.90
N ILE A 14 -8.01 8.91 9.40
CA ILE A 14 -8.40 8.17 10.61
C ILE A 14 -8.41 9.11 11.82
N ALA A 15 -7.39 9.94 12.00
CA ALA A 15 -7.32 10.91 13.09
C ALA A 15 -8.46 11.94 13.00
N PHE A 16 -8.76 12.43 11.80
CA PHE A 16 -9.87 13.35 11.56
C PHE A 16 -11.23 12.69 11.87
N MET A 17 -11.47 11.46 11.40
CA MET A 17 -12.68 10.72 11.71
C MET A 17 -12.81 10.45 13.21
N ALA A 18 -11.73 10.04 13.87
CA ALA A 18 -11.71 9.80 15.32
C ALA A 18 -12.04 11.07 16.12
N LEU A 19 -11.46 12.21 15.73
CA LEU A 19 -11.77 13.52 16.34
C LEU A 19 -13.24 13.89 16.18
N ILE A 20 -13.81 13.67 15.00
CA ILE A 20 -15.23 13.96 14.78
C ILE A 20 -16.12 13.02 15.59
N THR A 21 -15.84 11.70 15.57
CA THR A 21 -16.59 10.73 16.38
C THR A 21 -16.52 11.07 17.86
N PHE A 22 -15.36 11.47 18.36
CA PHE A 22 -15.18 11.89 19.74
C PHE A 22 -15.98 13.17 20.05
N GLY A 23 -15.94 14.18 19.16
CA GLY A 23 -16.71 15.41 19.31
C GLY A 23 -18.22 15.18 19.32
N ILE A 24 -18.71 14.30 18.45
CA ILE A 24 -20.13 13.91 18.40
C ILE A 24 -20.53 13.13 19.65
N GLY A 25 -19.69 12.18 20.09
CA GLY A 25 -19.91 11.43 21.32
C GLY A 25 -19.96 12.34 22.55
N TRP A 26 -19.03 13.28 22.65
CA TRP A 26 -18.99 14.29 23.72
C TRP A 26 -20.27 15.16 23.72
N MET A 27 -20.71 15.60 22.55
CA MET A 27 -21.92 16.39 22.40
C MET A 27 -23.18 15.61 22.77
N GLY A 28 -23.27 14.34 22.38
CA GLY A 28 -24.37 13.44 22.75
C GLY A 28 -24.45 13.19 24.26
N LEU A 29 -23.31 12.93 24.91
CA LEU A 29 -23.24 12.80 26.37
C LEU A 29 -23.64 14.08 27.10
N ASN A 30 -23.21 15.25 26.60
CA ASN A 30 -23.61 16.54 27.14
C ASN A 30 -25.13 16.75 27.03
N ALA A 31 -25.72 16.49 25.86
CA ALA A 31 -27.16 16.61 25.65
C ALA A 31 -27.96 15.68 26.58
N ALA A 32 -27.50 14.43 26.75
CA ALA A 32 -28.10 13.47 27.67
C ALA A 32 -28.00 13.93 29.12
N SER A 33 -26.84 14.46 29.54
CA SER A 33 -26.64 14.97 30.90
C SER A 33 -27.54 16.19 31.19
N LEU A 34 -27.68 17.09 30.22
CA LEU A 34 -28.55 18.27 30.32
C LEU A 34 -30.01 17.86 30.46
N SER A 35 -30.47 16.92 29.62
CA SER A 35 -31.83 16.38 29.69
C SER A 35 -32.10 15.69 31.03
N ASN A 36 -31.14 14.89 31.53
CA ASN A 36 -31.26 14.23 32.82
C ASN A 36 -31.29 15.23 33.99
N ASN A 37 -30.51 16.30 33.93
CA ASN A 37 -30.53 17.37 34.94
C ASN A 37 -31.84 18.16 34.90
N ALA A 38 -32.35 18.48 33.70
CA ALA A 38 -33.64 19.13 33.53
C ALA A 38 -34.78 18.28 34.11
N LEU A 39 -34.81 16.98 33.81
CA LEU A 39 -35.78 16.03 34.38
C LEU A 39 -35.69 15.98 35.92
N ARG A 40 -34.48 15.93 36.47
CA ARG A 40 -34.26 15.94 37.92
C ARG A 40 -34.79 17.23 38.56
N SER A 41 -34.56 18.38 37.92
CA SER A 41 -35.06 19.67 38.41
C SER A 41 -36.58 19.75 38.32
N THR A 42 -37.20 19.40 37.19
CA THR A 42 -38.67 19.33 37.06
C THR A 42 -39.29 18.40 38.10
N TYR A 43 -38.65 17.27 38.40
CA TYR A 43 -39.15 16.35 39.43
C TYR A 43 -39.02 16.94 40.85
N ASN A 44 -37.82 17.32 41.28
CA ASN A 44 -37.56 17.74 42.66
C ASN A 44 -38.06 19.15 42.97
N ASP A 45 -37.94 20.07 42.01
CA ASP A 45 -38.18 21.50 42.23
C ASP A 45 -39.60 21.91 41.81
N GLN A 46 -40.34 21.06 41.08
CA GLN A 46 -41.69 21.41 40.59
C GLN A 46 -42.74 20.37 40.97
N MET A 47 -42.56 19.08 40.64
CA MET A 47 -43.57 18.06 40.96
C MET A 47 -43.72 17.77 42.46
N VAL A 48 -42.61 17.65 43.19
CA VAL A 48 -42.66 17.38 44.64
C VAL A 48 -43.35 18.53 45.40
N PRO A 49 -43.02 19.82 45.16
CA PRO A 49 -43.73 20.95 45.75
C PRO A 49 -45.24 20.97 45.46
N VAL A 50 -45.66 20.67 44.23
CA VAL A 50 -47.09 20.55 43.87
C VAL A 50 -47.79 19.49 44.73
N GLY A 51 -47.14 18.34 44.93
CA GLY A 51 -47.64 17.27 45.79
C GLY A 51 -47.73 17.67 47.28
N ASP A 52 -46.77 18.44 47.77
CA ASP A 52 -46.75 18.98 49.14
C ASP A 52 -47.91 19.99 49.33
N VAL A 53 -48.10 20.95 48.40
CA VAL A 53 -49.21 21.93 48.46
C VAL A 53 -50.58 21.25 48.32
N SER A 54 -50.72 20.27 47.41
CA SER A 54 -51.95 19.49 47.26
C SER A 54 -52.29 18.68 48.52
N THR A 55 -51.27 18.17 49.22
CA THR A 55 -51.45 17.51 50.52
C THR A 55 -51.91 18.49 51.58
N ILE A 56 -51.33 19.69 51.62
CA ILE A 56 -51.79 20.77 52.51
C ILE A 56 -53.26 21.10 52.25
N GLN A 57 -53.66 21.28 50.98
CA GLN A 57 -55.04 21.55 50.60
C GLN A 57 -55.98 20.44 51.10
N ARG A 58 -55.61 19.18 50.89
CA ARG A 58 -56.37 18.01 51.38
C ARG A 58 -56.53 18.05 52.90
N LEU A 59 -55.47 18.31 53.66
CA LEU A 59 -55.53 18.38 55.13
C LEU A 59 -56.44 19.53 55.61
N VAL A 60 -56.36 20.69 54.95
CA VAL A 60 -57.21 21.86 55.26
C VAL A 60 -58.70 21.57 54.98
N VAL A 61 -59.02 20.94 53.85
CA VAL A 61 -60.38 20.46 53.53
C VAL A 61 -60.85 19.47 54.59
N THR A 62 -59.99 18.51 54.97
CA THR A 62 -60.37 17.48 55.95
C THR A 62 -60.64 18.08 57.33
N ASN A 63 -59.91 19.13 57.74
CA ASN A 63 -60.21 19.85 58.99
C ASN A 63 -61.63 20.44 58.99
N LEU A 64 -62.07 21.01 57.87
CA LEU A 64 -63.42 21.56 57.75
C LEU A 64 -64.50 20.46 57.76
N LEU A 65 -64.21 19.31 57.13
CA LEU A 65 -65.09 18.13 57.16
C LEU A 65 -65.25 17.58 58.58
N ASP A 66 -64.16 17.43 59.33
CA ASP A 66 -64.23 16.91 60.71
C ASP A 66 -64.92 17.90 61.66
N THR A 67 -64.76 19.19 61.43
CA THR A 67 -65.54 20.23 62.10
C THR A 67 -67.04 20.05 61.82
N SER A 68 -67.41 19.66 60.60
CA SER A 68 -68.81 19.37 60.24
C SER A 68 -69.35 18.12 60.94
N LEU A 69 -68.52 17.09 61.14
CA LEU A 69 -68.89 15.89 61.90
C LEU A 69 -69.19 16.20 63.37
N VAL A 70 -68.50 17.18 63.97
CA VAL A 70 -68.78 17.61 65.35
C VAL A 70 -70.20 18.15 65.50
N PHE A 71 -70.73 18.87 64.51
CA PHE A 71 -72.13 19.32 64.53
C PHE A 71 -73.15 18.17 64.48
N MET A 72 -72.77 17.03 63.90
CA MET A 72 -73.62 15.83 63.80
C MET A 72 -73.56 14.98 65.08
N VAL A 73 -72.42 14.97 65.77
CA VAL A 73 -72.18 14.16 66.97
C VAL A 73 -71.63 15.04 68.10
N PRO A 74 -72.49 15.85 68.77
CA PRO A 74 -72.06 16.79 69.80
C PRO A 74 -71.85 16.11 71.17
N LYS A 75 -71.15 14.97 71.19
CA LYS A 75 -70.75 14.29 72.43
C LYS A 75 -69.38 14.79 72.88
N PRO A 76 -69.18 15.18 74.16
CA PRO A 76 -67.91 15.76 74.63
C PRO A 76 -66.66 14.96 74.26
N GLU A 77 -66.69 13.63 74.47
CA GLU A 77 -65.58 12.74 74.12
C GLU A 77 -65.25 12.73 72.62
N PHE A 78 -66.28 12.83 71.77
CA PHE A 78 -66.11 12.92 70.31
C PHE A 78 -65.57 14.29 69.89
N VAL A 79 -66.08 15.36 70.50
CA VAL A 79 -65.64 16.74 70.28
C VAL A 79 -64.15 16.87 70.60
N ASP A 80 -63.72 16.45 71.79
CA ASP A 80 -62.31 16.52 72.22
C ASP A 80 -61.40 15.69 71.30
N GLY A 81 -61.84 14.48 70.92
CA GLY A 81 -61.11 13.62 70.00
C GLY A 81 -60.94 14.24 68.60
N GLN A 82 -61.95 14.92 68.07
CA GLN A 82 -61.86 15.59 66.77
C GLN A 82 -61.02 16.86 66.82
N ILE A 83 -61.17 17.67 67.87
CA ILE A 83 -60.34 18.87 68.09
C ILE A 83 -58.85 18.48 68.13
N ALA A 84 -58.50 17.41 68.84
CA ALA A 84 -57.12 16.91 68.90
C ALA A 84 -56.56 16.55 67.52
N LYS A 85 -57.34 15.84 66.69
CA LYS A 85 -56.96 15.48 65.31
C LYS A 85 -56.82 16.71 64.40
N ILE A 86 -57.67 17.72 64.60
CA ILE A 86 -57.61 18.96 63.83
C ILE A 86 -56.35 19.75 64.21
N GLU A 87 -56.04 19.91 65.50
CA GLU A 87 -54.81 20.59 65.94
C GLU A 87 -53.54 19.84 65.50
N GLN A 88 -53.55 18.51 65.53
CA GLN A 88 -52.46 17.71 64.96
C GLN A 88 -52.22 18.05 63.48
N ARG A 89 -53.29 18.06 62.66
CA ARG A 89 -53.18 18.39 61.23
C ARG A 89 -52.79 19.84 60.99
N ILE A 90 -53.19 20.80 61.84
CA ILE A 90 -52.69 22.18 61.77
C ILE A 90 -51.16 22.19 61.94
N GLY A 91 -50.63 21.40 62.88
CA GLY A 91 -49.19 21.18 63.05
C GLY A 91 -48.53 20.57 61.82
N GLU A 92 -49.09 19.49 61.27
CA GLU A 92 -48.59 18.82 60.05
C GLU A 92 -48.56 19.76 58.84
N VAL A 93 -49.63 20.51 58.62
CA VAL A 93 -49.71 21.52 57.55
C VAL A 93 -48.62 22.58 57.73
N THR A 94 -48.37 23.02 58.96
CA THR A 94 -47.33 24.02 59.24
C THR A 94 -45.93 23.49 58.94
N ALA A 95 -45.66 22.22 59.28
CA ALA A 95 -44.39 21.56 58.97
C ALA A 95 -44.20 21.37 57.46
N LEU A 96 -45.23 20.91 56.74
CA LEU A 96 -45.20 20.76 55.28
C LEU A 96 -45.02 22.11 54.57
N TRP A 97 -45.71 23.16 55.05
CA TRP A 97 -45.57 24.50 54.49
C TRP A 97 -44.15 25.04 54.64
N LYS A 98 -43.52 24.82 55.80
CA LYS A 98 -42.12 25.21 56.03
C LYS A 98 -41.15 24.45 55.10
N LYS A 99 -41.38 23.17 54.86
CA LYS A 99 -40.60 22.37 53.90
C LYS A 99 -40.76 22.90 52.48
N TYR A 100 -41.99 23.21 52.08
CA TYR A 100 -42.29 23.81 50.79
C TYR A 100 -41.61 25.17 50.60
N LEU A 101 -41.66 26.07 51.58
CA LEU A 101 -40.99 27.38 51.50
C LEU A 101 -39.45 27.31 51.44
N ALA A 102 -38.86 26.16 51.80
CA ALA A 102 -37.42 25.94 51.72
C ALA A 102 -36.93 25.50 50.33
N THR A 103 -37.85 25.25 49.38
CA THR A 103 -37.48 24.92 48.00
C THR A 103 -37.14 26.18 47.21
N ASN A 104 -36.59 26.00 46.00
CA ASN A 104 -36.26 27.11 45.11
C ASN A 104 -37.52 27.62 44.39
N LEU A 105 -38.21 28.57 45.01
CA LEU A 105 -39.45 29.15 44.48
C LEU A 105 -39.17 30.25 43.43
N ALA A 106 -39.94 30.24 42.34
CA ALA A 106 -39.93 31.35 41.38
C ALA A 106 -40.51 32.63 42.02
N ASP A 107 -40.20 33.81 41.48
CA ASP A 107 -40.61 35.08 42.10
C ASP A 107 -42.14 35.24 42.17
N GLU A 108 -42.86 34.79 41.14
CA GLU A 108 -44.31 34.80 41.15
C GLU A 108 -44.90 33.72 42.08
N GLU A 109 -44.23 32.56 42.17
CA GLU A 109 -44.58 31.50 43.12
C GLU A 109 -44.45 31.96 44.57
N LYS A 110 -43.39 32.71 44.91
CA LYS A 110 -43.19 33.31 46.24
C LYS A 110 -44.34 34.23 46.62
N LYS A 111 -44.83 35.04 45.67
CA LYS A 111 -45.96 35.95 45.92
C LYS A 111 -47.25 35.16 46.19
N LEU A 112 -47.56 34.18 45.35
CA LEU A 112 -48.74 33.33 45.50
C LEU A 112 -48.67 32.49 46.79
N ALA A 113 -47.47 31.99 47.13
CA ALA A 113 -47.22 31.30 48.39
C ALA A 113 -47.48 32.20 49.60
N SER A 114 -46.93 33.42 49.61
CA SER A 114 -47.16 34.42 50.67
C SER A 114 -48.65 34.76 50.81
N GLN A 115 -49.37 34.89 49.69
CA GLN A 115 -50.80 35.15 49.68
C GLN A 115 -51.60 33.99 50.30
N PHE A 116 -51.31 32.75 49.90
CA PHE A 116 -51.95 31.56 50.49
C PHE A 116 -51.57 31.38 51.98
N GLU A 117 -50.32 31.63 52.36
CA GLU A 117 -49.89 31.59 53.76
C GLU A 117 -50.69 32.56 54.61
N LYS A 118 -50.88 33.79 54.13
CA LYS A 118 -51.66 34.81 54.81
C LYS A 118 -53.12 34.40 54.94
N SER A 119 -53.79 33.98 53.87
CA SER A 119 -55.21 33.61 53.92
C SER A 119 -55.45 32.33 54.72
N ARG A 120 -54.57 31.33 54.63
CA ARG A 120 -54.58 30.14 55.49
C ARG A 120 -54.37 30.51 56.96
N GLY A 121 -53.44 31.42 57.24
CA GLY A 121 -53.17 31.91 58.60
C GLY A 121 -54.39 32.58 59.23
N ILE A 122 -55.07 33.45 58.48
CA ILE A 122 -56.33 34.09 58.89
C ILE A 122 -57.42 33.04 59.10
N PHE A 123 -57.59 32.10 58.15
CA PHE A 123 -58.55 30.99 58.28
C PHE A 123 -58.32 30.18 59.56
N VAL A 124 -57.09 29.82 59.89
CA VAL A 124 -56.77 29.02 61.08
C VAL A 124 -56.95 29.82 62.36
N ASN A 125 -56.37 31.01 62.45
CA ASN A 125 -56.28 31.76 63.70
C ASN A 125 -57.56 32.55 64.02
N GLU A 126 -58.23 33.11 63.02
CA GLU A 126 -59.43 33.92 63.21
C GLU A 126 -60.73 33.15 62.94
N GLY A 127 -60.66 32.00 62.26
CA GLY A 127 -61.80 31.17 61.92
C GLY A 127 -61.84 29.85 62.69
N LEU A 128 -60.96 28.91 62.31
CA LEU A 128 -61.01 27.52 62.77
C LEU A 128 -60.77 27.40 64.28
N ARG A 129 -59.72 28.01 64.84
CA ARG A 129 -59.43 27.90 66.29
C ARG A 129 -60.52 28.49 67.18
N PRO A 130 -61.05 29.71 66.91
CA PRO A 130 -62.20 30.22 67.64
C PRO A 130 -63.43 29.31 67.54
N LEU A 131 -63.69 28.73 66.37
CA LEU A 131 -64.78 27.78 66.17
C LEU A 131 -64.60 26.52 67.04
N LEU A 132 -63.40 25.94 67.08
CA LEU A 132 -63.09 24.79 67.93
C LEU A 132 -63.24 25.13 69.42
N ALA A 133 -62.91 26.35 69.83
CA ALA A 133 -63.09 26.81 71.21
C ALA A 133 -64.59 26.88 71.61
N GLU A 134 -65.44 27.42 70.74
CA GLU A 134 -66.91 27.44 70.95
C GLU A 134 -67.50 26.03 70.99
N MET A 135 -67.04 25.14 70.10
CA MET A 135 -67.45 23.72 70.11
C MET A 135 -67.07 23.03 71.41
N LYS A 136 -65.86 23.30 71.92
CA LYS A 136 -65.37 22.75 73.19
C LYS A 136 -66.14 23.29 74.40
N ALA A 137 -66.55 24.56 74.35
CA ALA A 137 -67.40 25.18 75.37
C ALA A 137 -68.86 24.68 75.34
N GLY A 138 -69.24 23.89 74.33
CA GLY A 138 -70.60 23.39 74.15
C GLY A 138 -71.56 24.37 73.45
N ASN A 139 -71.07 25.51 72.97
CA ASN A 139 -71.85 26.58 72.35
C ASN A 139 -72.16 26.27 70.87
N MET A 140 -72.92 25.20 70.60
CA MET A 140 -73.10 24.67 69.24
C MET A 140 -73.82 25.61 68.27
N ASP A 141 -74.76 26.45 68.73
CA ASP A 141 -75.45 27.42 67.87
C ASP A 141 -74.54 28.60 67.47
N SER A 142 -73.77 29.12 68.43
CA SER A 142 -72.71 30.11 68.19
C SER A 142 -71.67 29.57 67.21
N ALA A 143 -71.22 28.33 67.42
CA ALA A 143 -70.30 27.62 66.53
C ALA A 143 -70.88 27.47 65.11
N ARG A 144 -72.15 27.11 64.96
CA ARG A 144 -72.80 26.98 63.63
C ARG A 144 -72.84 28.31 62.89
N ASP A 145 -73.22 29.38 63.59
CA ASP A 145 -73.24 30.73 63.01
C ASP A 145 -71.84 31.20 62.59
N MET A 146 -70.83 30.95 63.42
CA MET A 146 -69.44 31.25 63.11
C MET A 146 -68.94 30.44 61.91
N ALA A 147 -69.28 29.14 61.84
CA ALA A 147 -68.90 28.26 60.75
C ALA A 147 -69.41 28.80 59.40
N MET A 148 -70.68 29.22 59.33
CA MET A 148 -71.31 29.69 58.10
C MET A 148 -70.90 31.12 57.73
N LYS A 149 -70.90 32.05 58.69
CA LYS A 149 -70.71 33.49 58.41
C LYS A 149 -69.24 33.90 58.37
N LYS A 150 -68.36 33.21 59.09
CA LYS A 150 -66.94 33.57 59.22
C LYS A 150 -66.01 32.52 58.64
N VAL A 151 -66.11 31.26 59.06
CA VAL A 151 -65.15 30.22 58.67
C VAL A 151 -65.29 29.85 57.19
N ALA A 152 -66.51 29.69 56.67
CA ALA A 152 -66.72 29.32 55.27
C ALA A 152 -66.14 30.35 54.27
N PRO A 153 -66.37 31.67 54.40
CA PRO A 153 -65.72 32.67 53.54
C PRO A 153 -64.19 32.67 53.65
N LEU A 154 -63.64 32.53 54.86
CA LEU A 154 -62.18 32.47 55.07
C LEU A 154 -61.57 31.22 54.42
N PHE A 155 -62.23 30.07 54.53
CA PHE A 155 -61.84 28.84 53.87
C PHE A 155 -61.89 28.98 52.35
N GLN A 156 -62.97 29.54 51.79
CA GLN A 156 -63.10 29.77 50.35
C GLN A 156 -61.97 30.65 49.81
N GLN A 157 -61.60 31.72 50.53
CA GLN A 157 -60.48 32.57 50.15
C GLN A 157 -59.15 31.81 50.20
N ALA A 158 -58.89 31.03 51.25
CA ALA A 158 -57.69 30.20 51.34
C ALA A 158 -57.60 29.15 50.23
N MET A 159 -58.72 28.51 49.85
CA MET A 159 -58.76 27.55 48.74
C MET A 159 -58.54 28.23 47.40
N LYS A 160 -59.13 29.39 47.17
CA LYS A 160 -58.88 30.18 45.94
C LYS A 160 -57.40 30.55 45.78
N ASP A 161 -56.74 30.96 46.87
CA ASP A 161 -55.31 31.30 46.84
C ASP A 161 -54.44 30.04 46.65
N SER A 162 -54.82 28.91 47.26
CA SER A 162 -54.18 27.60 47.05
C SER A 162 -54.29 27.14 45.59
N ASP A 163 -55.48 27.27 44.98
CA ASP A 163 -55.71 26.88 43.59
C ASP A 163 -54.91 27.76 42.63
N ALA A 164 -54.80 29.06 42.91
CA ALA A 164 -53.95 29.96 42.13
C ALA A 164 -52.48 29.55 42.20
N LEU A 165 -51.99 29.17 43.38
CA LEU A 165 -50.62 28.68 43.57
C LEU A 165 -50.38 27.35 42.82
N ILE A 166 -51.24 26.35 43.01
CA ILE A 166 -51.13 25.05 42.34
C ILE A 166 -51.19 25.21 40.82
N LYS A 167 -52.12 26.04 40.31
CA LYS A 167 -52.23 26.32 38.88
C LYS A 167 -50.95 26.94 38.33
N PHE A 168 -50.36 27.90 39.04
CA PHE A 168 -49.10 28.51 38.64
C PHE A 168 -47.97 27.47 38.58
N GLN A 169 -47.86 26.60 39.58
CA GLN A 169 -46.85 25.55 39.59
C GLN A 169 -47.01 24.56 38.43
N TYR A 170 -48.24 24.18 38.06
CA TYR A 170 -48.49 23.39 36.86
C TYR A 170 -48.06 24.12 35.58
N THR A 171 -48.40 25.41 35.44
CA THR A 171 -47.97 26.21 34.28
C THR A 171 -46.45 26.31 34.20
N LEU A 172 -45.78 26.55 35.33
CA LEU A 172 -44.32 26.62 35.40
C LEU A 172 -43.67 25.28 35.02
N ALA A 173 -44.23 24.15 35.49
CA ALA A 173 -43.73 22.82 35.14
C ALA A 173 -43.90 22.51 33.65
N THR A 174 -45.06 22.83 33.06
CA THR A 174 -45.31 22.66 31.63
C THR A 174 -44.35 23.50 30.79
N ASN A 175 -44.19 24.79 31.11
CA ASN A 175 -43.29 25.68 30.37
C ASN A 175 -41.84 25.19 30.41
N ASN A 176 -41.35 24.79 31.59
CA ASN A 176 -39.99 24.28 31.73
C ASN A 176 -39.78 22.96 30.99
N PHE A 177 -40.80 22.09 30.95
CA PHE A 177 -40.78 20.87 30.16
C PHE A 177 -40.70 21.15 28.66
N GLU A 178 -41.53 22.06 28.16
CA GLU A 178 -41.54 22.47 26.74
C GLU A 178 -40.21 23.10 26.32
N GLU A 179 -39.66 24.00 27.14
CA GLU A 179 -38.35 24.62 26.90
C GLU A 179 -37.24 23.56 26.89
N SER A 180 -37.24 22.65 27.87
CA SER A 180 -36.26 21.56 27.94
C SER A 180 -36.35 20.64 26.72
N ASN A 181 -37.56 20.36 26.24
CA ASN A 181 -37.78 19.54 25.05
C ASN A 181 -37.29 20.26 23.79
N ALA A 182 -37.58 21.55 23.62
CA ALA A 182 -37.08 22.34 22.49
C ALA A 182 -35.53 22.39 22.45
N ILE A 183 -34.90 22.56 23.62
CA ILE A 183 -33.43 22.49 23.73
C ILE A 183 -32.93 21.10 23.34
N PHE A 184 -33.57 20.04 23.81
CA PHE A 184 -33.21 18.66 23.46
C PHE A 184 -33.35 18.40 21.95
N GLU A 185 -34.46 18.80 21.33
CA GLU A 185 -34.68 18.62 19.89
C GLU A 185 -33.65 19.38 19.06
N ASN A 186 -33.35 20.62 19.42
CA ASN A 186 -32.33 21.41 18.72
C ASN A 186 -30.94 20.77 18.85
N ARG A 187 -30.57 20.28 20.04
CA ARG A 187 -29.30 19.58 20.27
C ARG A 187 -29.23 18.24 19.54
N ARG A 188 -30.33 17.49 19.51
CA ARG A 188 -30.46 16.23 18.74
C ARG A 188 -30.27 16.49 17.25
N ASN A 189 -30.99 17.47 16.69
CA ASN A 189 -30.92 17.80 15.27
C ASN A 189 -29.53 18.28 14.86
N LEU A 190 -28.88 19.11 15.68
CA LEU A 190 -27.50 19.54 15.45
C LEU A 190 -26.52 18.35 15.49
N SER A 191 -26.71 17.39 16.39
CA SER A 191 -25.91 16.17 16.46
C SER A 191 -26.10 15.27 15.23
N ILE A 192 -27.34 15.11 14.77
CA ILE A 192 -27.67 14.37 13.54
C ILE A 192 -27.05 15.05 12.31
N ALA A 193 -27.15 16.38 12.21
CA ALA A 193 -26.54 17.14 11.12
C ALA A 193 -25.00 16.97 11.11
N ALA A 194 -24.36 17.02 12.27
CA ALA A 194 -22.92 16.77 12.40
C ALA A 194 -22.54 15.34 11.99
N LEU A 195 -23.33 14.33 12.38
CA LEU A 195 -23.14 12.94 11.96
C LEU A 195 -23.21 12.80 10.44
N VAL A 196 -24.25 13.32 9.80
CA VAL A 196 -24.43 13.26 8.35
C VAL A 196 -23.29 13.98 7.64
N LEU A 197 -22.92 15.18 8.09
CA LEU A 197 -21.83 15.95 7.49
C LEU A 197 -20.48 15.24 7.62
N SER A 198 -20.23 14.58 8.76
CA SER A 198 -19.02 13.78 9.00
C SER A 198 -18.95 12.56 8.08
N ALA A 199 -20.07 11.86 7.89
CA ALA A 199 -20.15 10.71 7.00
C ALA A 199 -19.92 11.12 5.54
N LEU A 200 -20.53 12.24 5.12
CA LEU A 200 -20.31 12.80 3.77
C LEU A 200 -18.85 13.22 3.56
N ALA A 201 -18.25 13.91 4.53
CA ALA A 201 -16.85 14.31 4.47
C ALA A 201 -15.92 13.09 4.36
N ALA A 202 -16.17 12.03 5.15
CA ALA A 202 -15.42 10.78 5.09
C ALA A 202 -15.58 10.08 3.73
N ALA A 203 -16.79 10.03 3.19
CA ALA A 203 -17.05 9.44 1.87
C ALA A 203 -16.34 10.21 0.74
N ILE A 204 -16.42 11.54 0.75
CA ILE A 204 -15.75 12.40 -0.24
C ILE A 204 -14.23 12.23 -0.14
N PHE A 205 -13.66 12.30 1.06
CA PHE A 205 -12.21 12.15 1.24
C PHE A 205 -11.75 10.75 0.86
N GLY A 206 -12.49 9.71 1.27
CA GLY A 206 -12.23 8.32 0.88
C GLY A 206 -12.25 8.14 -0.63
N TRP A 207 -13.22 8.73 -1.33
CA TRP A 207 -13.29 8.69 -2.79
C TRP A 207 -12.07 9.35 -3.45
N PHE A 208 -11.63 10.52 -2.99
CA PHE A 208 -10.40 11.16 -3.48
C PHE A 208 -9.15 10.32 -3.21
N LEU A 209 -9.05 9.70 -2.02
CA LEU A 209 -7.93 8.86 -1.63
C LEU A 209 -7.83 7.61 -2.52
N ILE A 210 -8.95 6.89 -2.70
CA ILE A 210 -9.03 5.69 -3.54
C ILE A 210 -8.72 6.05 -5.00
N ARG A 211 -9.31 7.13 -5.52
CA ARG A 211 -9.07 7.56 -6.90
C ARG A 211 -7.61 7.91 -7.16
N GLY A 212 -6.97 8.63 -6.23
CA GLY A 212 -5.56 8.99 -6.33
C GLY A 212 -4.64 7.77 -6.27
N ILE A 213 -4.86 6.86 -5.31
CA ILE A 213 -4.05 5.63 -5.18
C ILE A 213 -4.22 4.75 -6.42
N LYS A 214 -5.46 4.52 -6.87
CA LYS A 214 -5.75 3.69 -8.03
C LYS A 214 -5.03 4.19 -9.28
N GLN A 215 -5.11 5.50 -9.56
CA GLN A 215 -4.45 6.08 -10.73
C GLN A 215 -2.93 5.87 -10.71
N SER A 216 -2.28 6.07 -9.56
CA SER A 216 -0.83 5.87 -9.44
C SER A 216 -0.43 4.40 -9.52
N ILE A 217 -1.22 3.49 -8.93
CA ILE A 217 -0.97 2.04 -9.05
C ILE A 217 -1.15 1.58 -10.49
N ASP A 218 -2.17 2.04 -11.20
CA ASP A 218 -2.41 1.69 -12.60
C ASP A 218 -1.21 2.09 -13.48
N GLN A 219 -0.58 3.25 -13.23
CA GLN A 219 0.65 3.65 -13.92
C GLN A 219 1.81 2.68 -13.66
N ALA A 220 2.04 2.29 -12.41
CA ALA A 220 3.09 1.33 -12.06
C ALA A 220 2.85 -0.04 -12.70
N VAL A 221 1.59 -0.49 -12.78
CA VAL A 221 1.20 -1.74 -13.45
C VAL A 221 1.46 -1.67 -14.95
N VAL A 222 1.11 -0.56 -15.62
CA VAL A 222 1.35 -0.36 -17.06
C VAL A 222 2.85 -0.43 -17.38
N VAL A 223 3.67 0.28 -16.61
CA VAL A 223 5.13 0.28 -16.76
C VAL A 223 5.71 -1.11 -16.54
N SER A 224 5.31 -1.78 -15.45
CA SER A 224 5.80 -3.13 -15.13
C SER A 224 5.45 -4.14 -16.23
N ARG A 225 4.25 -4.04 -16.83
CA ARG A 225 3.85 -4.86 -17.98
C ARG A 225 4.69 -4.56 -19.22
N ALA A 226 5.01 -3.30 -19.50
CA ALA A 226 5.84 -2.92 -20.64
C ALA A 226 7.24 -3.54 -20.51
N VAL A 227 7.88 -3.41 -19.34
CA VAL A 227 9.18 -4.02 -19.06
C VAL A 227 9.11 -5.55 -19.16
N ALA A 228 8.05 -6.18 -18.62
CA ALA A 228 7.85 -7.62 -18.72
C ALA A 228 7.68 -8.11 -20.18
N SER A 229 7.12 -7.28 -21.06
CA SER A 229 7.03 -7.55 -22.50
C SER A 229 8.30 -7.20 -23.29
N GLY A 230 9.35 -6.71 -22.65
CA GLY A 230 10.60 -6.28 -23.31
C GLY A 230 10.55 -4.89 -23.96
N ASP A 231 9.46 -4.14 -23.77
CA ASP A 231 9.36 -2.75 -24.21
C ASP A 231 10.01 -1.82 -23.18
N LEU A 232 11.28 -1.50 -23.42
CA LEU A 232 12.07 -0.57 -22.61
C LEU A 232 12.03 0.87 -23.13
N THR A 233 11.11 1.21 -24.04
CA THR A 233 11.06 2.55 -24.67
C THR A 233 10.13 3.54 -23.95
N LYS A 234 9.27 3.05 -23.05
CA LYS A 234 8.31 3.86 -22.31
C LYS A 234 9.03 4.78 -21.30
N SER A 235 8.72 6.08 -21.31
CA SER A 235 9.17 7.00 -20.24
C SER A 235 8.45 6.67 -18.93
N ILE A 236 9.19 6.64 -17.83
CA ILE A 236 8.64 6.49 -16.48
C ILE A 236 8.75 7.83 -15.77
N ASP A 237 7.68 8.61 -15.81
CA ASP A 237 7.63 9.91 -15.14
C ASP A 237 7.16 9.72 -13.68
N SER A 238 8.09 9.77 -12.74
CA SER A 238 7.77 9.69 -11.31
C SER A 238 7.41 11.08 -10.74
N VAL A 239 6.14 11.45 -10.83
CA VAL A 239 5.64 12.72 -10.25
C VAL A 239 5.05 12.49 -8.87
N GLY A 240 5.87 12.66 -7.82
CA GLY A 240 5.41 12.62 -6.44
C GLY A 240 6.48 12.28 -5.40
N LYS A 241 6.05 12.22 -4.14
CA LYS A 241 6.88 11.86 -2.96
C LYS A 241 6.24 10.76 -2.12
N ASP A 242 5.24 10.07 -2.67
CA ASP A 242 4.59 8.94 -2.01
C ASP A 242 5.27 7.61 -2.35
N GLU A 243 4.85 6.55 -1.66
CA GLU A 243 5.40 5.20 -1.77
C GLU A 243 5.28 4.66 -3.20
N VAL A 244 4.24 5.05 -3.96
CA VAL A 244 4.09 4.65 -5.37
C VAL A 244 5.11 5.36 -6.26
N SER A 245 5.41 6.63 -5.99
CA SER A 245 6.46 7.37 -6.68
C SER A 245 7.85 6.75 -6.44
N GLU A 246 8.10 6.22 -5.24
CA GLU A 246 9.32 5.49 -4.91
C GLU A 246 9.44 4.17 -5.69
N VAL A 247 8.34 3.42 -5.82
CA VAL A 247 8.28 2.22 -6.67
C VAL A 247 8.52 2.56 -8.15
N LEU A 248 7.92 3.65 -8.66
CA LEU A 248 8.14 4.10 -10.05
C LEU A 248 9.62 4.48 -10.30
N LYS A 249 10.29 5.12 -9.33
CA LYS A 249 11.73 5.42 -9.43
C LYS A 249 12.58 4.16 -9.50
N ALA A 250 12.30 3.18 -8.63
CA ALA A 250 13.00 1.89 -8.66
C ALA A 250 12.77 1.14 -9.99
N LEU A 251 11.55 1.21 -10.54
CA LEU A 251 11.25 0.65 -11.87
C LEU A 251 12.02 1.38 -12.99
N ALA A 252 12.20 2.69 -12.90
CA ALA A 252 12.98 3.48 -13.85
C ALA A 252 14.48 3.13 -13.81
N GLU A 253 15.04 2.95 -12.62
CA GLU A 253 16.41 2.48 -12.46
C GLU A 253 16.59 1.06 -13.04
N MET A 254 15.65 0.16 -12.77
CA MET A 254 15.64 -1.20 -13.34
C MET A 254 15.57 -1.17 -14.88
N GLN A 255 14.69 -0.36 -15.47
CA GLN A 255 14.58 -0.18 -16.91
C GLN A 255 15.89 0.35 -17.53
N GLY A 256 16.53 1.33 -16.89
CA GLY A 256 17.82 1.87 -17.33
C GLY A 256 18.90 0.80 -17.36
N ASN A 257 19.03 0.01 -16.28
CA ASN A 257 19.98 -1.09 -16.19
C ASN A 257 19.71 -2.18 -17.24
N LEU A 258 18.45 -2.56 -17.45
CA LEU A 258 18.07 -3.53 -18.49
C LEU A 258 18.41 -3.01 -19.89
N THR A 259 18.15 -1.73 -20.16
CA THR A 259 18.47 -1.10 -21.45
C THR A 259 19.97 -1.15 -21.73
N GLN A 260 20.80 -0.86 -20.71
CA GLN A 260 22.25 -0.93 -20.82
C GLN A 260 22.73 -2.37 -21.07
N ILE A 261 22.16 -3.37 -20.38
CA ILE A 261 22.49 -4.78 -20.58
C ILE A 261 22.14 -5.22 -22.01
N VAL A 262 20.91 -4.96 -22.47
CA VAL A 262 20.46 -5.31 -23.83
C VAL A 262 21.31 -4.63 -24.89
N SER A 263 21.67 -3.35 -24.69
CA SER A 263 22.57 -2.62 -25.60
C SER A 263 23.96 -3.26 -25.69
N ARG A 264 24.56 -3.65 -24.55
CA ARG A 264 25.85 -4.34 -24.52
C ARG A 264 25.79 -5.71 -25.20
N VAL A 265 24.72 -6.48 -24.98
CA VAL A 265 24.51 -7.77 -25.64
C VAL A 265 24.40 -7.59 -27.16
N ARG A 266 23.65 -6.58 -27.62
CA ARG A 266 23.53 -6.27 -29.05
C ARG A 266 24.87 -5.90 -29.67
N LEU A 267 25.64 -5.00 -29.03
CA LEU A 267 26.98 -4.63 -29.50
C LEU A 267 27.93 -5.85 -29.56
N GLY A 268 27.85 -6.74 -28.56
CA GLY A 268 28.60 -7.98 -28.56
C GLY A 268 28.19 -8.93 -29.69
N ALA A 269 26.90 -9.05 -29.97
CA ALA A 269 26.38 -9.86 -31.08
C ALA A 269 26.79 -9.30 -32.44
N ASP A 270 26.76 -7.97 -32.62
CA ASP A 270 27.23 -7.30 -33.84
C ASP A 270 28.74 -7.54 -34.03
N ALA A 271 29.54 -7.44 -32.98
CA ALA A 271 30.97 -7.74 -33.04
C ALA A 271 31.27 -9.20 -33.41
N VAL A 272 30.52 -10.16 -32.84
CA VAL A 272 30.64 -11.59 -33.20
C VAL A 272 30.22 -11.82 -34.65
N SER A 273 29.16 -11.15 -35.12
CA SER A 273 28.72 -11.22 -36.52
C SER A 273 29.81 -10.72 -37.48
N THR A 274 30.41 -9.56 -37.19
CA THR A 274 31.53 -9.02 -37.97
C THR A 274 32.74 -9.94 -37.96
N ALA A 275 33.17 -10.42 -36.80
CA ALA A 275 34.29 -11.36 -36.69
C ALA A 275 34.02 -12.67 -37.45
N SER A 276 32.78 -13.16 -37.42
CA SER A 276 32.38 -14.36 -38.17
C SER A 276 32.46 -14.13 -39.69
N ALA A 277 32.10 -12.94 -40.17
CA ALA A 277 32.23 -12.57 -41.58
C ALA A 277 33.71 -12.45 -42.01
N GLU A 278 34.57 -11.88 -41.16
CA GLU A 278 36.02 -11.82 -41.39
C GLU A 278 36.66 -13.22 -41.43
N ILE A 279 36.27 -14.12 -40.52
CA ILE A 279 36.72 -15.53 -40.53
C ILE A 279 36.27 -16.22 -41.81
N ALA A 280 35.02 -16.04 -42.23
CA ALA A 280 34.51 -16.63 -43.46
C ALA A 280 35.30 -16.17 -44.69
N GLN A 281 35.61 -14.87 -44.76
CA GLN A 281 36.46 -14.33 -45.83
C GLN A 281 37.89 -14.88 -45.77
N GLY A 282 38.49 -14.92 -44.58
CA GLY A 282 39.83 -15.48 -44.39
C GLY A 282 39.93 -16.96 -44.75
N ASN A 283 38.88 -17.74 -44.47
CA ASN A 283 38.80 -19.13 -44.91
C ASN A 283 38.69 -19.26 -46.43
N HIS A 284 37.96 -18.35 -47.10
CA HIS A 284 37.91 -18.32 -48.57
C HIS A 284 39.29 -18.05 -49.18
N ASP A 285 40.02 -17.06 -48.66
CA ASP A 285 41.37 -16.72 -49.13
C ASP A 285 42.36 -17.87 -48.86
N LEU A 286 42.26 -18.52 -47.69
CA LEU A 286 43.08 -19.68 -47.36
C LEU A 286 42.78 -20.87 -48.28
N SER A 287 41.50 -21.12 -48.59
CA SER A 287 41.09 -22.17 -49.52
C SER A 287 41.69 -21.92 -50.91
N ALA A 288 41.56 -20.69 -51.44
CA ALA A 288 42.12 -20.31 -52.74
C ALA A 288 43.66 -20.45 -52.77
N ARG A 289 44.35 -20.06 -51.70
CA ARG A 289 45.81 -20.26 -51.58
C ARG A 289 46.19 -21.75 -51.51
N THR A 290 45.40 -22.55 -50.81
CA THR A 290 45.62 -24.00 -50.71
C THR A 290 45.44 -24.68 -52.06
N GLU A 291 44.42 -24.28 -52.84
CA GLU A 291 44.22 -24.74 -54.23
C GLU A 291 45.40 -24.34 -55.13
N SER A 292 45.86 -23.08 -55.05
CA SER A 292 47.03 -22.63 -55.81
C SER A 292 48.30 -23.39 -55.42
N GLN A 293 48.50 -23.67 -54.13
CA GLN A 293 49.66 -24.42 -53.65
C GLN A 293 49.61 -25.89 -54.08
N ALA A 294 48.42 -26.50 -54.07
CA ALA A 294 48.23 -27.85 -54.61
C ALA A 294 48.57 -27.89 -56.09
N SER A 295 48.11 -26.90 -56.87
CA SER A 295 48.45 -26.78 -58.29
C SER A 295 49.95 -26.63 -58.55
N SER A 296 50.66 -25.79 -57.77
CA SER A 296 52.12 -25.67 -57.88
C SER A 296 52.86 -26.95 -57.47
N LEU A 297 52.33 -27.71 -56.51
CA LEU A 297 52.88 -29.01 -56.13
C LEU A 297 52.67 -30.06 -57.23
N GLU A 298 51.53 -30.06 -57.91
CA GLU A 298 51.29 -30.89 -59.09
C GLU A 298 52.27 -30.57 -60.22
N GLU A 299 52.52 -29.29 -60.51
CA GLU A 299 53.49 -28.86 -61.52
C GLU A 299 54.93 -29.26 -61.13
N THR A 300 55.27 -29.17 -59.85
CA THR A 300 56.56 -29.62 -59.32
C THR A 300 56.71 -31.14 -59.45
N ALA A 301 55.66 -31.90 -59.15
CA ALA A 301 55.66 -33.35 -59.30
C ALA A 301 55.81 -33.77 -60.77
N ALA A 302 55.10 -33.12 -61.69
CA ALA A 302 55.24 -33.34 -63.13
C ALA A 302 56.67 -33.03 -63.62
N SER A 303 57.24 -31.91 -63.16
CA SER A 303 58.64 -31.54 -63.47
C SER A 303 59.63 -32.58 -62.93
N MET A 304 59.36 -33.16 -61.76
CA MET A 304 60.17 -34.25 -61.19
C MET A 304 60.05 -35.55 -61.99
N GLU A 305 58.88 -35.86 -62.55
CA GLU A 305 58.72 -36.99 -63.48
C GLU A 305 59.52 -36.78 -64.77
N GLU A 306 59.46 -35.59 -65.36
CA GLU A 306 60.23 -35.23 -66.55
C GLU A 306 61.74 -35.27 -66.29
N LEU A 307 62.19 -34.73 -65.15
CA LEU A 307 63.58 -34.83 -64.71
C LEU A 307 64.01 -36.28 -64.50
N SER A 308 63.19 -37.10 -63.85
CA SER A 308 63.47 -38.52 -63.64
C SER A 308 63.61 -39.28 -64.96
N SER A 309 62.72 -39.01 -65.93
CA SER A 309 62.81 -39.53 -67.29
C SER A 309 64.12 -39.13 -67.97
N THR A 310 64.51 -37.85 -67.87
CA THR A 310 65.75 -37.33 -68.45
C THR A 310 66.99 -37.93 -67.80
N VAL A 311 66.99 -38.11 -66.47
CA VAL A 311 68.07 -38.77 -65.73
C VAL A 311 68.21 -40.23 -66.16
N ARG A 312 67.09 -40.94 -66.36
CA ARG A 312 67.09 -42.31 -66.88
C ARG A 312 67.66 -42.38 -68.29
N LEU A 313 67.25 -41.46 -69.18
CA LEU A 313 67.80 -41.35 -70.53
C LEU A 313 69.31 -41.08 -70.51
N ASN A 314 69.78 -40.20 -69.62
CA ASN A 314 71.21 -39.92 -69.46
C ASN A 314 71.98 -41.15 -68.95
N ALA A 315 71.41 -41.93 -68.03
CA ALA A 315 72.00 -43.18 -67.57
C ALA A 315 72.11 -44.21 -68.70
N ASP A 316 71.05 -44.39 -69.50
CA ASP A 316 71.04 -45.29 -70.66
C ASP A 316 72.08 -44.85 -71.71
N ASN A 317 72.17 -43.54 -71.99
CA ASN A 317 73.19 -42.97 -72.89
C ASN A 317 74.62 -43.19 -72.37
N ALA A 318 74.84 -43.00 -71.06
CA ALA A 318 76.15 -43.26 -70.45
C ALA A 318 76.53 -44.74 -70.54
N GLN A 319 75.57 -45.65 -70.34
CA GLN A 319 75.78 -47.10 -70.50
C GLN A 319 76.10 -47.47 -71.95
N ALA A 320 75.33 -46.94 -72.91
CA ALA A 320 75.60 -47.12 -74.34
C ALA A 320 76.98 -46.58 -74.74
N GLY A 321 77.34 -45.39 -74.26
CA GLY A 321 78.65 -44.79 -74.46
C GLY A 321 79.80 -45.63 -73.89
N ASN A 322 79.63 -46.19 -72.69
CA ASN A 322 80.60 -47.13 -72.09
C ASN A 322 80.77 -48.40 -72.94
N GLN A 323 79.67 -48.93 -73.49
CA GLN A 323 79.71 -50.13 -74.33
C GLN A 323 80.38 -49.85 -75.70
N LEU A 324 80.16 -48.66 -76.25
CA LEU A 324 80.85 -48.18 -77.45
C LEU A 324 82.36 -48.03 -77.20
N ALA A 325 82.74 -47.45 -76.06
CA ALA A 325 84.13 -47.30 -75.65
C ALA A 325 84.83 -48.65 -75.44
N GLN A 326 84.16 -49.63 -74.82
CA GLN A 326 84.67 -51.00 -74.70
C GLN A 326 84.85 -51.67 -76.07
N SER A 327 83.90 -51.50 -76.99
CA SER A 327 84.00 -52.03 -78.36
C SER A 327 85.17 -51.41 -79.12
N ALA A 328 85.32 -50.09 -79.06
CA ALA A 328 86.45 -49.38 -79.66
C ALA A 328 87.80 -49.82 -79.07
N SER A 329 87.86 -50.02 -77.74
CA SER A 329 89.04 -50.57 -77.08
C SER A 329 89.36 -51.98 -77.55
N SER A 330 88.37 -52.85 -77.76
CA SER A 330 88.57 -54.19 -78.30
C SER A 330 89.11 -54.17 -79.73
N VAL A 331 88.58 -53.29 -80.58
CA VAL A 331 89.07 -53.08 -81.95
C VAL A 331 90.51 -52.56 -81.94
N ALA A 332 90.85 -51.63 -81.03
CA ALA A 332 92.20 -51.13 -80.88
C ALA A 332 93.19 -52.23 -80.44
N VAL A 333 92.78 -53.15 -79.56
CA VAL A 333 93.58 -54.31 -79.16
C VAL A 333 93.83 -55.25 -80.35
N GLN A 334 92.78 -55.61 -81.11
CA GLN A 334 92.93 -56.40 -82.34
C GLN A 334 93.81 -55.69 -83.38
N GLY A 335 93.68 -54.38 -83.54
CA GLY A 335 94.54 -53.57 -84.40
C GLY A 335 96.00 -53.61 -83.95
N GLY A 336 96.25 -53.57 -82.64
CA GLY A 336 97.59 -53.75 -82.06
C GLY A 336 98.19 -55.12 -82.37
N GLU A 337 97.39 -56.18 -82.35
CA GLU A 337 97.80 -57.55 -82.69
C GLU A 337 98.17 -57.68 -84.18
N VAL A 338 97.38 -57.08 -85.07
CA VAL A 338 97.69 -57.00 -86.51
C VAL A 338 99.00 -56.22 -86.76
N VAL A 339 99.21 -55.09 -86.08
CA VAL A 339 100.46 -54.32 -86.19
C VAL A 339 101.65 -55.14 -85.69
N SER A 340 101.51 -55.89 -84.59
CA SER A 340 102.54 -56.80 -84.10
C SER A 340 102.91 -57.85 -85.15
N GLN A 341 101.91 -58.43 -85.83
CA GLN A 341 102.13 -59.42 -86.88
C GLN A 341 102.81 -58.83 -88.13
N VAL A 342 102.55 -57.56 -88.46
CA VAL A 342 103.27 -56.82 -89.50
C VAL A 342 104.73 -56.58 -89.11
N VAL A 343 105.03 -56.24 -87.85
CA VAL A 343 106.40 -56.07 -87.35
C VAL A 343 107.18 -57.39 -87.42
N ASP A 344 106.57 -58.52 -87.04
CA ASP A 344 107.20 -59.84 -87.16
C ASP A 344 107.45 -60.21 -88.63
N THR A 345 106.54 -59.86 -89.53
CA THR A 345 106.72 -60.07 -90.98
C THR A 345 107.87 -59.20 -91.52
N MET A 346 107.96 -57.94 -91.12
CA MET A 346 109.08 -57.04 -91.45
C MET A 346 110.42 -57.57 -90.92
N LYS A 347 110.43 -58.18 -89.73
CA LYS A 347 111.62 -58.85 -89.17
C LYS A 347 112.03 -60.06 -90.00
N GLY A 348 111.07 -60.88 -90.43
CA GLY A 348 111.30 -61.99 -91.35
C GLY A 348 111.83 -61.55 -92.73
N ILE A 349 111.36 -60.40 -93.25
CA ILE A 349 111.89 -59.78 -94.47
C ILE A 349 113.34 -59.35 -94.25
N ASN A 350 113.65 -58.66 -93.15
CA ASN A 350 115.00 -58.21 -92.83
C ASN A 350 116.00 -59.38 -92.69
N ASP A 351 115.58 -60.47 -92.06
CA ASP A 351 116.41 -61.69 -91.96
C ASP A 351 116.60 -62.35 -93.32
N SER A 352 115.57 -62.36 -94.19
CA SER A 352 115.68 -62.84 -95.56
C SER A 352 116.61 -61.98 -96.42
N SER A 353 116.58 -60.65 -96.26
CA SER A 353 117.48 -59.71 -96.93
C SER A 353 118.94 -59.89 -96.49
N ARG A 354 119.22 -60.17 -95.22
CA ARG A 354 120.56 -60.54 -94.75
C ARG A 354 121.05 -61.83 -95.40
N LYS A 355 120.18 -62.83 -95.52
CA LYS A 355 120.49 -64.10 -96.19
C LYS A 355 120.80 -63.90 -97.68
N ILE A 356 120.11 -62.97 -98.34
CA ILE A 356 120.43 -62.54 -99.72
C ILE A 356 121.80 -61.85 -99.76
N ALA A 357 122.12 -60.97 -98.81
CA ALA A 357 123.43 -60.32 -98.75
C ALA A 357 124.58 -61.33 -98.55
N ASP A 358 124.38 -62.35 -97.72
CA ASP A 358 125.35 -63.44 -97.55
C ASP A 358 125.54 -64.24 -98.85
N ILE A 359 124.46 -64.52 -99.61
CA ILE A 359 124.53 -65.16 -100.92
C ILE A 359 125.27 -64.28 -101.94
N ILE A 360 124.99 -62.97 -101.98
CA ILE A 360 125.71 -62.01 -102.84
C ILE A 360 127.21 -62.02 -102.51
N SER A 361 127.58 -62.06 -101.23
CA SER A 361 128.98 -62.11 -100.80
C SER A 361 129.70 -63.40 -101.23
N VAL A 362 129.00 -64.53 -101.26
CA VAL A 362 129.50 -65.79 -101.83
C VAL A 362 129.61 -65.72 -103.36
N ILE A 363 128.65 -65.09 -104.04
CA ILE A 363 128.69 -64.90 -105.50
C ILE A 363 129.85 -63.98 -105.91
N ASP A 364 130.13 -62.92 -105.14
CA ASP A 364 131.28 -62.02 -105.35
C ASP A 364 132.62 -62.77 -105.15
N GLY A 365 132.65 -63.70 -104.17
CA GLY A 365 133.77 -64.63 -103.97
C GLY A 365 133.98 -65.60 -105.13
N ILE A 366 132.92 -66.10 -105.76
CA ILE A 366 132.98 -66.97 -106.94
C ILE A 366 133.42 -66.16 -108.17
N ALA A 367 132.93 -64.93 -108.35
CA ALA A 367 133.27 -64.07 -109.47
C ALA A 367 134.76 -63.67 -109.50
N PHE A 368 135.39 -63.50 -108.33
CA PHE A 368 136.84 -63.24 -108.24
C PHE A 368 137.68 -64.47 -108.63
N GLN A 369 137.23 -65.69 -108.31
CA GLN A 369 137.94 -66.92 -108.67
C GLN A 369 137.90 -67.23 -110.17
N THR A 370 136.86 -66.82 -110.89
CA THR A 370 136.75 -67.05 -112.34
C THR A 370 137.63 -66.11 -113.18
N ASN A 371 138.06 -64.97 -112.63
CA ASN A 371 138.89 -63.99 -113.36
C ASN A 371 140.40 -64.32 -113.34
N ILE A 372 140.80 -65.36 -112.60
CA ILE A 372 142.21 -65.74 -112.38
C ILE A 372 142.58 -67.06 -113.09
N LEU A 373 141.61 -67.72 -113.75
CA LEU A 373 141.78 -68.92 -114.58
C LEU A 373 141.55 -68.57 -116.05
#